data_AF-A0A0F9DB12-F1
#
_entry.id   AF-A0A0F9DB12-F1
#
_cell.length_a   1.000
_cell.length_b   1.000
_cell.length_c   1.000
_cell.angle_alpha   90.00
_cell.angle_beta   90.00
_cell.angle_gamma   90.00
#
_symmetry.space_group_name_H-M   'P 1'
#
loop_
_entity.id
_entity.type
_entity.pdbx_description
1 polymer ?
#
loop_
_entity_poly.entity_id
_entity_poly.type
_entity_poly.pdbx_seq_one_letter_code
_entity_poly.pdbx_strand_id
1 'polypeptide(L)' 'MNNCIKLPEGVSRRDGMKYIPFGDSDPERIIVSMIEFQGRIYVATQRGIYTIDDDKLVRLEFEEDNS' A
#
# COMPACT_ATOMS: atom_id res chain seq x y z
N MET A 1 -21.76 3.81 11.62
CA MET A 1 -22.61 3.55 10.44
C MET A 1 -21.77 2.72 9.48
N ASN A 2 -22.10 1.44 9.31
CA ASN A 2 -21.24 0.48 8.63
C ASN A 2 -21.77 0.26 7.20
N ASN A 3 -20.99 0.67 6.19
CA ASN A 3 -21.32 0.49 4.78
C ASN A 3 -21.01 -0.96 4.36
N CYS A 4 -22.06 -1.79 4.22
CA CYS A 4 -21.96 -3.11 3.60
C CYS A 4 -22.11 -2.98 2.08
N ILE A 5 -21.08 -3.38 1.32
CA ILE A 5 -21.17 -3.51 -0.14
C ILE A 5 -21.61 -4.95 -0.44
N LYS A 6 -22.80 -5.11 -1.05
CA LYS A 6 -23.29 -6.42 -1.52
C LYS A 6 -22.75 -6.68 -2.93
N LEU A 7 -22.01 -7.77 -3.09
CA LEU A 7 -21.65 -8.33 -4.41
C LEU A 7 -22.56 -9.55 -4.69
N PRO A 8 -22.85 -9.89 -5.96
CA PRO A 8 -23.78 -10.96 -6.33
C PRO A 8 -23.44 -12.35 -5.75
N GLU A 9 -22.21 -12.55 -5.29
CA GLU A 9 -21.66 -13.84 -4.83
C GLU A 9 -21.36 -13.87 -3.32
N GLY A 10 -21.66 -12.83 -2.54
CA GLY A 10 -21.36 -12.84 -1.09
C GLY A 10 -21.25 -11.47 -0.42
N VAL A 11 -21.43 -11.49 0.90
CA VAL A 11 -21.27 -10.30 1.75
C VAL A 11 -19.78 -10.16 2.12
N SER A 12 -19.11 -9.16 1.56
CA SER A 12 -17.75 -8.79 1.99
C SER A 12 -17.85 -7.78 3.13
N ARG A 13 -17.37 -8.13 4.31
CA ARG A 13 -17.24 -7.20 5.45
C ARG A 13 -15.86 -6.57 5.38
N ARG A 14 -15.81 -5.29 4.98
CA ARG A 14 -14.59 -4.47 5.03
C ARG A 14 -14.59 -3.67 6.32
N ASP A 15 -13.83 -4.13 7.31
CA ASP A 15 -13.64 -3.44 8.59
C ASP A 15 -12.38 -2.56 8.49
N GLY A 16 -12.50 -1.26 8.78
CA GLY A 16 -11.36 -0.34 8.83
C GLY A 16 -10.69 -0.04 7.47
N MET A 17 -11.17 0.98 6.76
CA MET A 17 -10.33 1.63 5.75
C MET A 17 -9.40 2.61 6.46
N LYS A 18 -8.09 2.32 6.47
CA LYS A 18 -7.07 3.30 6.85
C LYS A 18 -6.62 4.04 5.61
N TYR A 19 -6.93 5.33 5.52
CA TYR A 19 -6.43 6.20 4.45
C TYR A 19 -5.06 6.74 4.86
N ILE A 20 -4.02 6.35 4.12
CA ILE A 20 -2.67 6.89 4.30
C ILE A 20 -2.45 7.84 3.12
N PRO A 21 -2.47 9.17 3.36
CA PRO A 21 -2.29 10.14 2.29
C PRO A 21 -0.87 10.02 1.72
N PHE A 22 -0.79 9.85 0.40
CA PHE A 22 0.45 10.00 -0.35
C PHE A 22 0.73 11.50 -0.39
N GLY A 23 1.76 11.96 0.35
CA GLY A 23 2.11 13.38 0.42
C GLY A 23 2.28 14.01 -0.96
N ASP A 24 1.77 15.24 -1.08
CA ASP A 24 1.68 16.12 -2.27
C ASP A 24 1.61 15.39 -3.60
N SER A 25 0.38 15.18 -4.10
CA SER A 25 -0.06 15.00 -5.49
C SER A 25 1.02 14.74 -6.55
N ASP A 26 1.95 13.82 -6.32
CA ASP A 26 2.99 13.44 -7.26
C ASP A 26 2.31 12.44 -8.21
N PRO A 27 1.93 12.88 -9.44
CA PRO A 27 1.21 12.02 -10.36
C PRO A 27 2.07 10.82 -10.80
N GLU A 28 3.38 10.83 -10.52
CA GLU A 28 4.29 9.73 -10.83
C GLU A 28 4.31 8.63 -9.76
N ARG A 29 3.62 8.82 -8.62
CA ARG A 29 3.52 7.82 -7.54
C ARG A 29 2.31 6.91 -7.72
N ILE A 30 2.21 6.29 -8.90
CA ILE A 30 1.20 5.26 -9.17
C ILE A 30 1.59 3.98 -8.44
N ILE A 31 0.73 3.55 -7.51
CA ILE A 31 0.82 2.24 -6.86
C ILE A 31 0.38 1.18 -7.85
N VAL A 32 1.26 0.22 -8.14
CA VAL A 32 0.95 -0.93 -9.00
C VAL A 32 0.58 -2.16 -8.19
N SER A 33 1.13 -2.32 -6.98
CA SER A 33 0.82 -3.46 -6.11
C SER A 33 1.13 -3.14 -4.64
N MET A 34 0.45 -3.85 -3.74
CA MET A 34 0.70 -3.80 -2.29
C MET A 34 0.64 -5.20 -1.71
N ILE A 35 1.53 -5.50 -0.77
CA ILE A 35 1.56 -6.77 -0.04
C ILE A 35 1.92 -6.53 1.43
N GLU A 36 1.31 -7.29 2.33
CA GLU A 36 1.74 -7.39 3.71
C GLU A 36 2.62 -8.63 3.89
N PHE A 37 3.81 -8.45 4.46
CA PHE A 37 4.74 -9.54 4.75
C PHE A 37 5.44 -9.28 6.08
N GLN A 38 5.39 -10.26 6.99
CA GLN A 38 5.96 -10.17 8.34
C GLN A 38 5.53 -8.91 9.13
N GLY A 39 4.27 -8.50 8.99
CA GLY A 39 3.72 -7.31 9.67
C GLY A 39 4.17 -5.97 9.08
N ARG A 40 4.83 -5.98 7.92
CA ARG A 40 5.22 -4.78 7.16
C ARG A 40 4.42 -4.70 5.87
N ILE A 41 4.00 -3.48 5.50
CA ILE A 41 3.32 -3.23 4.23
C ILE A 41 4.34 -2.75 3.21
N TYR A 42 4.47 -3.49 2.13
CA TYR A 42 5.29 -3.17 0.97
C TYR A 42 4.41 -2.63 -0.15
N VAL A 43 4.86 -1.54 -0.76
CA VAL A 43 4.15 -0.83 -1.81
C VAL A 43 5.06 -0.75 -3.02
N ALA A 44 4.66 -1.43 -4.10
CA ALA A 44 5.32 -1.33 -5.39
C ALA A 44 4.74 -0.14 -6.16
N THR A 45 5.62 0.74 -6.61
CA THR A 45 5.29 1.89 -7.46
C THR A 45 6.12 1.82 -8.74
N GLN A 46 5.79 2.65 -9.74
CA GLN A 46 6.59 2.76 -10.96
C GLN A 46 8.04 3.24 -10.71
N ARG A 47 8.34 3.84 -9.55
CA ARG A 47 9.68 4.38 -9.21
C ARG A 47 10.47 3.50 -8.24
N GLY A 48 9.93 2.35 -7.85
CA GLY A 48 10.54 1.42 -6.92
C GLY A 48 9.60 0.96 -5.81
N ILE A 49 10.18 0.32 -4.81
CA ILE A 49 9.46 -0.28 -3.68
C ILE A 49 9.58 0.63 -2.46
N TYR A 50 8.48 0.76 -1.73
CA TYR A 50 8.37 1.53 -0.51
C TYR A 50 7.84 0.63 0.61
N THR A 51 8.16 0.96 1.85
CA THR A 51 7.52 0.40 3.05
C THR A 51 6.69 1.48 3.73
N ILE A 52 5.63 1.09 4.40
CA ILE A 52 4.90 1.99 5.30
C ILE A 52 5.49 1.84 6.71
N ASP A 53 5.99 2.93 7.26
CA ASP A 53 6.52 3.04 8.62
C ASP A 53 5.97 4.32 9.27
N ASP A 54 5.37 4.20 10.48
CA ASP A 54 4.68 5.30 11.17
C ASP A 54 3.74 6.13 10.27
N ASP A 55 2.92 5.46 9.45
CA ASP A 55 2.02 6.09 8.47
C ASP A 55 2.71 6.95 7.40
N LYS A 56 4.00 6.70 7.15
CA LYS A 56 4.80 7.33 6.10
C LYS A 56 5.37 6.30 5.15
N LEU A 57 5.46 6.65 3.88
CA LEU A 57 6.16 5.84 2.88
C LEU A 57 7.65 6.12 2.94
N VAL A 58 8.42 5.10 3.24
CA VAL A 58 9.88 5.11 3.21
C VAL A 58 10.32 4.30 2.00
N ARG A 59 11.11 4.90 1.11
CA ARG A 59 11.64 4.18 -0.05
C ARG A 59 12.62 3.11 0.44
N LEU A 60 12.46 1.88 -0.06
CA LEU A 60 13.43 0.82 0.17
C LEU A 60 14.56 0.97 -0.83
N GLU A 61 15.77 1.16 -0.32
CA GLU A 61 17.01 1.06 -1.09
C GLU A 61 17.49 -0.39 -0.99
N PHE A 62 17.72 -1.01 -2.14
CA PHE A 62 18.34 -2.32 -2.22
C PHE A 62 19.80 -2.09 -2.59
N GLU A 63 20.71 -2.54 -1.74
CA GLU A 63 22.10 -2.65 -2.15
C GLU A 63 22.18 -3.73 -3.22
N GLU A 64 22.57 -3.33 -4.44
CA GLU A 64 22.89 -4.30 -5.48
C GLU A 64 24.18 -5.00 -5.06
N ASP A 65 24.03 -6.18 -4.46
CA ASP A 65 25.14 -7.08 -4.19
C ASP A 65 25.70 -7.55 -5.54
N ASN A 66 26.69 -6.82 -6.04
CA ASN A 66 27.41 -7.14 -7.26
C ASN A 66 28.39 -8.30 -6.97
N SER A 67 27.85 -9.51 -6.80
CA SER A 67 28.61 -10.76 -6.71
C SER A 67 28.87 -11.38 -8.09
#